data_AF-A0A257QNE9-F1
#
_entry.id   AF-A0A257QNE9-F1
#
_cell.length_a   1.000
_cell.length_b   1.000
_cell.length_c   1.000
_cell.angle_alpha   90.00
_cell.angle_beta   90.00
_cell.angle_gamma   90.00
#
_symmetry.space_group_name_H-M   'P 1'
#
loop_
_entity.id
_entity.type
_entity.pdbx_description
1 polymer ?
#
loop_
_entity_poly.entity_id
_entity_poly.type
_entity_poly.pdbx_seq_one_letter_code
_entity_poly.pdbx_strand_id
1 'polypeptide(L)'
;MWRCWCRYGAAKTIYYPGWLRRALRLPWHMPCRIHRGILSRVRSAAASPARYWKPSAMNNTLSVYLAIAAMALVTWGCRCGGYLLFSRITPSPALRRALAYLPGCIFIAYVVPALMSGPPQNWGGAAVTMVTMATSRNVGLSIAAGVVSLFAIDGISGFFN
;
A
#
# COMPACT_ATOMS: atom_id res chain seq x y z
N MET A 1 23.81 -11.34 7.99
CA MET A 1 23.54 -10.89 6.60
C MET A 1 22.09 -10.41 6.36
N TRP A 2 21.35 -9.93 7.37
CA TRP A 2 19.91 -9.54 7.24
C TRP A 2 19.59 -8.08 7.65
N ARG A 3 20.57 -7.15 7.66
CA ARG A 3 20.43 -5.83 8.31
C ARG A 3 20.29 -4.60 7.39
N CYS A 4 20.21 -4.76 6.07
CA CYS A 4 20.09 -3.62 5.14
C CYS A 4 18.65 -3.18 4.83
N TRP A 5 17.64 -3.70 5.54
CA TRP A 5 16.23 -3.41 5.24
C TRP A 5 15.68 -2.11 5.86
N CYS A 6 16.42 -1.49 6.80
CA CYS A 6 15.91 -0.32 7.54
C CYS A 6 15.89 1.02 6.79
N ARG A 7 16.47 1.15 5.58
CA ARG A 7 16.62 2.47 4.93
C ARG A 7 15.53 2.84 3.91
N TYR A 8 14.60 1.94 3.61
CA TYR A 8 13.43 2.24 2.75
C TYR A 8 12.12 2.47 3.53
N GLY A 9 12.10 2.22 4.85
CA GLY A 9 10.90 2.39 5.69
C GLY A 9 10.54 3.84 6.05
N ALA A 10 11.39 4.81 5.73
CA ALA A 10 11.24 6.22 6.14
C ALA A 10 10.66 7.13 5.03
N ALA A 11 9.94 6.56 4.06
CA ALA A 11 9.32 7.31 2.95
C ALA A 11 7.78 7.15 2.90
N LYS A 12 7.14 6.99 4.06
CA LYS A 12 5.70 7.24 4.21
C LYS A 12 5.46 8.34 5.24
N THR A 13 5.79 9.57 4.86
CA THR A 13 5.01 10.73 5.26
C THR A 13 3.66 10.67 4.54
N ILE A 14 2.80 9.72 4.95
CA ILE A 14 1.37 9.83 4.72
C ILE A 14 0.85 10.61 5.94
N TYR A 15 0.53 11.88 5.72
CA TYR A 15 -0.46 12.65 6.48
C TYR A 15 -0.39 12.53 8.02
N TYR A 16 0.52 13.26 8.67
CA TYR A 16 0.39 13.53 10.12
C TYR A 16 -0.07 14.98 10.34
N PRO A 17 -1.23 15.24 10.98
CA PRO A 17 -1.60 16.58 11.42
C PRO A 17 -0.60 17.07 12.47
N GLY A 18 -0.33 18.38 12.47
CA GLY A 18 0.88 19.04 12.97
C GLY A 18 1.22 19.00 14.47
N TRP A 19 0.71 18.04 15.25
CA TRP A 19 0.86 17.99 16.70
C TRP A 19 1.91 16.98 17.18
N LEU A 20 2.35 16.05 16.34
CA LEU A 20 3.25 14.95 16.72
C LEU A 20 4.75 15.21 16.49
N ARG A 21 5.18 16.48 16.43
CA ARG A 21 6.60 16.84 16.19
C ARG A 21 7.53 16.64 17.39
N ARG A 22 7.03 16.29 18.59
CA ARG A 22 7.85 16.35 19.82
C ARG A 22 8.19 15.02 20.50
N ALA A 23 7.57 13.90 20.16
CA ALA A 23 7.59 12.76 21.09
C ALA A 23 8.62 11.64 20.84
N LEU A 24 9.29 11.54 19.67
CA LEU A 24 10.21 10.41 19.44
C LEU A 24 11.64 10.85 19.10
N ARG A 25 12.32 11.47 20.08
CA ARG A 25 13.78 11.38 20.19
C ARG A 25 14.11 10.15 21.02
N LEU A 26 14.27 8.99 20.38
CA LEU A 26 14.91 7.84 21.03
C LEU A 26 16.37 7.72 20.55
N PRO A 27 17.34 7.62 21.47
CA PRO A 27 18.76 7.71 21.16
C PRO A 27 19.30 6.34 20.75
N TRP A 28 19.20 6.01 19.47
CA TRP A 28 19.89 4.84 18.90
C TRP A 28 21.12 5.32 18.12
N HIS A 29 22.18 5.62 18.86
CA HIS A 29 23.52 5.83 18.30
C HIS A 29 24.05 4.51 17.73
N MET A 30 24.45 4.50 16.46
CA MET A 30 25.69 3.86 15.95
C MET A 30 25.88 4.14 14.44
N PRO A 31 27.13 4.17 13.96
CA PRO A 31 27.59 5.12 12.95
C PRO A 31 27.35 4.66 11.51
N CYS A 32 26.82 5.55 10.67
CA CYS A 32 26.72 5.35 9.22
C CYS A 32 27.75 6.23 8.51
N ARG A 33 28.94 5.70 8.23
CA ARG A 33 29.90 6.35 7.30
C ARG A 33 29.46 6.03 5.86
N ILE A 34 28.55 6.85 5.31
CA ILE A 34 28.07 6.72 3.92
C ILE A 34 28.39 8.01 3.16
N HIS A 35 29.09 7.84 2.04
CA HIS A 35 29.67 8.82 1.14
C HIS A 35 28.66 9.90 0.70
N ARG A 36 28.96 11.19 0.97
CA ARG A 36 28.09 12.36 0.70
C ARG A 36 27.67 12.56 -0.77
N GLY A 37 28.35 11.92 -1.74
CA GLY A 37 28.21 12.23 -3.17
C GLY A 37 26.93 11.75 -3.86
N ILE A 38 26.33 10.63 -3.43
CA ILE A 38 25.11 10.05 -4.05
C ILE A 38 23.81 10.67 -3.50
N LEU A 39 23.88 11.30 -2.32
CA LEU A 39 22.74 11.89 -1.62
C LEU A 39 22.22 13.18 -2.29
N SER A 40 23.00 13.86 -3.13
CA SER A 40 22.58 15.10 -3.78
C SER A 40 21.61 14.85 -4.95
N ARG A 41 21.85 13.83 -5.80
CA ARG A 41 20.97 13.54 -6.95
C ARG A 41 19.63 12.93 -6.57
N VAL A 42 19.59 12.06 -5.55
CA VAL A 42 18.33 11.47 -5.07
C VAL A 42 17.48 12.52 -4.32
N ARG A 43 18.13 13.49 -3.64
CA ARG A 43 17.43 14.63 -3.02
C ARG A 43 16.74 15.51 -4.07
N SER A 44 17.33 15.70 -5.24
CA SER A 44 16.73 16.50 -6.31
C SER A 44 15.53 15.83 -6.99
N ALA A 45 15.50 14.50 -7.08
CA ALA A 45 14.34 13.76 -7.59
C ALA A 45 13.23 13.60 -6.54
N ALA A 46 13.58 13.45 -5.27
CA ALA A 46 12.63 13.38 -4.15
C ALA A 46 12.09 14.76 -3.72
N ALA A 47 12.63 15.87 -4.26
CA ALA A 47 12.18 17.24 -4.00
C ALA A 47 11.00 17.70 -4.90
N SER A 48 10.38 16.78 -5.65
CA SER A 48 9.08 17.05 -6.30
C SER A 48 7.90 16.24 -5.72
N PRO A 49 7.70 16.12 -4.38
CA PRO A 49 6.59 15.36 -3.82
C PRO A 49 5.29 16.18 -3.73
N ALA A 50 5.15 17.24 -4.55
CA ALA A 50 4.00 18.13 -4.50
C ALA A 50 3.85 18.97 -5.77
N ARG A 51 3.59 18.31 -6.93
CA ARG A 51 2.56 18.87 -7.82
C ARG A 51 1.21 18.60 -7.15
N TYR A 52 1.03 19.26 -6.01
CA TYR A 52 -0.19 19.35 -5.24
C TYR A 52 -1.31 19.62 -6.25
N TRP A 53 -2.26 18.71 -6.37
CA TRP A 53 -3.52 18.93 -7.08
C TRP A 53 -4.08 20.26 -6.55
N LYS A 54 -3.81 21.37 -7.24
CA LYS A 54 -4.45 22.66 -7.00
C LYS A 54 -5.84 22.49 -7.59
N PRO A 55 -6.92 22.40 -6.79
CA PRO A 55 -8.28 22.22 -7.31
C PRO A 55 -8.84 23.51 -7.94
N SER A 56 -7.99 24.51 -8.20
CA SER A 56 -8.35 25.92 -8.38
C SER A 56 -9.00 26.25 -9.74
N ALA A 57 -9.34 25.26 -10.57
CA ALA A 57 -9.94 25.50 -11.89
C ALA A 57 -10.90 24.39 -12.37
N MET A 58 -11.55 23.63 -11.47
CA MET A 58 -12.65 22.75 -11.87
C MET A 58 -14.01 23.47 -11.75
N ASN A 59 -14.15 24.60 -12.46
CA ASN A 59 -15.42 25.35 -12.53
C ASN A 59 -16.36 24.87 -13.64
N ASN A 60 -15.94 23.88 -14.44
CA ASN A 60 -16.73 23.28 -15.50
C ASN A 60 -17.00 21.81 -15.16
N THR A 61 -18.25 21.45 -14.86
CA THR A 61 -18.64 20.06 -14.55
C THR A 61 -18.20 19.09 -15.65
N LEU A 62 -18.18 19.55 -16.91
CA LEU A 62 -17.72 18.78 -18.06
C LEU A 62 -16.24 18.35 -17.95
N SER A 63 -15.35 19.20 -17.43
CA SER A 63 -13.93 18.84 -17.29
C SER A 63 -13.71 17.81 -16.19
N VAL A 64 -14.53 17.84 -15.14
CA VAL A 64 -14.53 16.82 -14.08
C VAL A 64 -14.95 15.46 -14.62
N TYR A 65 -16.05 15.40 -15.37
CA TYR A 65 -16.50 14.16 -16.00
C TYR A 65 -15.48 13.62 -17.00
N LEU A 66 -14.88 14.48 -17.82
CA LEU A 66 -13.81 14.08 -18.74
C LEU A 66 -12.57 13.56 -18.00
N ALA A 67 -12.19 14.17 -16.87
CA ALA A 67 -11.07 13.69 -16.06
C ALA A 67 -11.36 12.31 -15.44
N ILE A 68 -12.57 12.10 -14.90
CA ILE A 68 -12.99 10.80 -14.36
C ILE A 68 -13.02 9.75 -15.47
N ALA A 69 -13.63 10.07 -16.62
CA ALA A 69 -13.68 9.19 -17.78
C ALA A 69 -12.27 8.84 -18.28
N ALA A 70 -11.37 9.81 -18.37
CA ALA A 70 -9.98 9.58 -18.75
C ALA A 70 -9.25 8.66 -17.76
N MET A 71 -9.37 8.90 -16.45
CA MET A 71 -8.76 8.04 -15.43
C MET A 71 -9.35 6.62 -15.45
N ALA A 72 -10.66 6.50 -15.65
CA ALA A 72 -11.34 5.22 -15.79
C ALA A 72 -10.86 4.47 -17.05
N LEU A 73 -10.74 5.14 -18.19
CA LEU A 73 -10.24 4.57 -19.44
C LEU A 73 -8.79 4.10 -19.30
N VAL A 74 -7.92 4.88 -18.66
CA VAL A 74 -6.53 4.47 -18.39
C VAL A 74 -6.50 3.22 -17.51
N THR A 75 -7.32 3.18 -16.45
CA THR A 75 -7.38 2.03 -15.53
C THR A 75 -7.89 0.78 -16.24
N TRP A 76 -8.94 0.91 -17.05
CA TRP A 76 -9.49 -0.18 -17.84
C TRP A 76 -8.49 -0.65 -18.90
N GLY A 77 -7.81 0.29 -19.56
CA GLY A 77 -6.73 0.02 -20.51
C GLY A 77 -5.57 -0.77 -19.89
N CYS A 78 -5.14 -0.45 -18.66
CA CYS A 78 -4.13 -1.25 -17.96
C CYS A 78 -4.59 -2.69 -17.69
N ARG A 79 -5.86 -2.89 -17.29
CA ARG A 79 -6.43 -4.22 -17.06
C ARG A 79 -6.51 -5.01 -18.36
N CYS A 80 -7.14 -4.45 -19.39
CA CYS A 80 -7.29 -5.07 -20.71
C CYS A 80 -5.94 -5.30 -21.39
N GLY A 81 -4.99 -4.36 -21.25
CA GLY A 81 -3.64 -4.48 -21.78
C GLY A 81 -2.90 -5.68 -21.21
N GLY A 82 -3.05 -5.96 -19.91
CA GLY A 82 -2.53 -7.18 -19.30
C GLY A 82 -3.10 -8.44 -19.95
N TYR A 83 -4.43 -8.53 -20.11
CA TYR A 83 -5.08 -9.68 -20.75
C TYR A 83 -4.67 -9.86 -22.23
N LEU A 84 -4.61 -8.78 -23.00
CA LEU A 84 -4.20 -8.81 -24.40
C LEU A 84 -2.74 -9.25 -24.57
N LEU A 85 -1.86 -8.79 -23.68
CA LEU A 85 -0.45 -9.18 -23.67
C LEU A 85 -0.29 -10.68 -23.39
N PHE A 86 -1.02 -11.21 -22.41
CA PHE A 86 -1.01 -12.65 -22.09
C PHE A 86 -1.74 -13.51 -23.13
N SER A 87 -2.66 -12.96 -23.90
CA SER A 87 -3.31 -13.67 -25.02
C SER A 87 -2.39 -13.82 -26.23
N ARG A 88 -1.41 -12.93 -26.42
CA ARG A 88 -0.51 -12.94 -27.58
C ARG A 88 0.84 -13.60 -27.29
N ILE A 89 1.26 -13.68 -26.03
CA ILE A 89 2.55 -14.22 -25.62
C ILE A 89 2.32 -15.53 -24.88
N THR A 90 2.88 -16.64 -25.37
CA THR A 90 2.92 -17.90 -24.61
C THR A 90 3.91 -17.74 -23.45
N PRO A 91 3.45 -17.66 -22.18
CA PRO A 91 4.34 -17.40 -21.07
C PRO A 91 5.29 -18.58 -20.85
N SER A 92 6.57 -18.27 -20.67
CA SER A 92 7.57 -19.28 -20.34
C SER A 92 7.21 -19.99 -19.01
N PRO A 93 7.61 -21.25 -18.81
CA PRO A 93 7.26 -22.00 -17.60
C PRO A 93 7.81 -21.35 -16.32
N ALA A 94 8.90 -20.57 -16.40
CA ALA A 94 9.40 -19.78 -15.27
C ALA A 94 8.48 -18.59 -14.96
N LEU A 95 8.06 -17.85 -15.98
CA LEU A 95 7.17 -16.70 -15.83
C LEU A 95 5.82 -17.12 -15.24
N ARG A 96 5.23 -18.21 -15.74
CA ARG A 96 3.95 -18.73 -15.22
C ARG A 96 4.00 -19.07 -13.73
N ARG A 97 5.13 -19.64 -13.26
CA ARG A 97 5.35 -19.90 -11.83
C ARG A 97 5.48 -18.60 -11.03
N ALA A 98 6.24 -17.62 -11.52
CA ALA A 98 6.37 -16.33 -10.86
C ALA A 98 5.02 -15.59 -10.73
N LEU A 99 4.21 -15.58 -11.79
CA LEU A 99 2.87 -14.98 -11.79
C LEU A 99 1.90 -15.67 -10.83
N ALA A 100 2.03 -16.99 -10.64
CA ALA A 100 1.19 -17.74 -9.69
C ALA A 100 1.45 -17.33 -8.22
N TYR A 101 2.66 -16.90 -7.88
CA TYR A 101 3.03 -16.47 -6.51
C TYR A 101 2.85 -14.96 -6.27
N LEU A 102 2.89 -14.15 -7.32
CA LEU A 102 2.77 -12.69 -7.25
C LEU A 102 1.60 -12.17 -6.40
N PRO A 103 0.34 -12.64 -6.58
CA PRO A 103 -0.78 -12.08 -5.84
C PRO A 103 -0.64 -12.30 -4.33
N GLY A 104 -0.23 -13.49 -3.90
CA GLY A 104 0.00 -13.78 -2.48
C GLY A 104 1.13 -12.91 -1.89
N CYS A 105 2.23 -12.76 -2.62
CA CYS A 105 3.37 -11.97 -2.16
C CYS A 105 3.02 -10.49 -1.99
N ILE A 106 2.31 -9.87 -2.95
CA ILE A 106 1.94 -8.46 -2.85
C ILE A 106 0.93 -8.21 -1.72
N PHE A 107 0.00 -9.13 -1.49
CA PHE A 107 -0.93 -9.04 -0.35
C PHE A 107 -0.17 -9.07 0.97
N ILE A 108 0.76 -10.02 1.17
CA ILE A 108 1.56 -10.10 2.41
C ILE A 108 2.43 -8.85 2.57
N ALA A 109 3.09 -8.40 1.50
CA ALA A 109 3.91 -7.19 1.52
C ALA A 109 3.11 -5.93 1.88
N TYR A 110 1.81 -5.92 1.61
CA TYR A 110 0.90 -4.83 1.97
C TYR A 110 0.34 -4.97 3.39
N VAL A 111 -0.13 -6.17 3.76
CA VAL A 111 -0.78 -6.44 5.05
C VAL A 111 0.22 -6.37 6.20
N VAL A 112 1.44 -6.89 6.04
CA VAL A 112 2.46 -6.90 7.08
C VAL A 112 2.77 -5.51 7.63
N PRO A 113 3.14 -4.50 6.83
CA PRO A 113 3.42 -3.16 7.36
C PRO A 113 2.17 -2.52 7.97
N ALA A 114 0.97 -2.77 7.42
CA ALA A 114 -0.27 -2.25 7.98
C ALA A 114 -0.55 -2.83 9.38
N LEU A 115 -0.32 -4.13 9.56
CA LEU A 115 -0.52 -4.82 10.83
C LEU A 115 0.56 -4.47 11.87
N MET A 116 1.81 -4.25 11.41
CA MET A 116 2.91 -3.77 12.25
C MET A 116 2.69 -2.34 12.77
N SER A 117 2.07 -1.47 11.96
CA SER A 117 1.79 -0.08 12.35
C SER A 117 0.50 0.09 13.16
N GLY A 118 -0.38 -0.91 13.15
CA GLY A 118 -1.67 -0.86 13.83
C GLY A 118 -1.60 -1.27 15.30
N PRO A 119 -2.67 -1.04 16.07
CA PRO A 119 -2.80 -1.52 17.43
C PRO A 119 -2.74 -3.06 17.48
N PRO A 120 -2.19 -3.65 18.57
CA PRO A 120 -2.04 -5.11 18.70
C PRO A 120 -3.38 -5.87 18.65
N GLN A 121 -4.50 -5.21 18.90
CA GLN A 121 -5.86 -5.75 18.80
C GLN A 121 -6.20 -6.20 17.36
N ASN A 122 -5.65 -5.54 16.34
CA ASN A 122 -5.94 -5.83 14.93
C ASN A 122 -5.42 -7.20 14.47
N TRP A 123 -4.52 -7.79 15.26
CA TRP A 123 -4.02 -9.15 15.02
C TRP A 123 -5.11 -10.20 15.19
N GLY A 124 -6.11 -9.94 16.06
CA GLY A 124 -7.28 -10.81 16.21
C GLY A 124 -8.05 -10.94 14.89
N GLY A 125 -8.32 -9.83 14.21
CA GLY A 125 -8.99 -9.85 12.91
C GLY A 125 -8.16 -10.50 11.80
N ALA A 126 -6.83 -10.30 11.81
CA ALA A 126 -5.92 -11.00 10.91
C ALA A 126 -5.92 -12.53 11.13
N ALA A 127 -5.99 -12.98 12.38
CA ALA A 127 -6.11 -14.40 12.68
C ALA A 127 -7.45 -14.98 12.22
N VAL A 128 -8.57 -14.27 12.47
CA VAL A 128 -9.91 -14.70 12.04
C VAL A 128 -10.01 -14.81 10.51
N THR A 129 -9.48 -13.84 9.77
CA THR A 129 -9.44 -13.91 8.29
C THR A 129 -8.64 -15.12 7.80
N MET A 130 -7.48 -15.38 8.39
CA MET A 130 -6.63 -16.52 8.02
C MET A 130 -7.32 -17.86 8.31
N VAL A 131 -7.97 -18.00 9.47
CA VAL A 131 -8.74 -19.19 9.83
C VAL A 131 -9.94 -19.39 8.90
N THR A 132 -10.68 -18.32 8.59
CA THR A 132 -11.85 -18.39 7.70
C THR A 132 -11.45 -18.77 6.28
N MET A 133 -10.33 -18.24 5.79
CA MET A 133 -9.81 -18.58 4.47
C MET A 133 -9.32 -20.03 4.41
N ALA A 134 -8.68 -20.51 5.49
CA ALA A 134 -8.22 -21.90 5.59
C ALA A 134 -9.38 -22.91 5.61
N THR A 135 -10.50 -22.58 6.25
CA THR A 135 -11.66 -23.48 6.37
C THR A 135 -12.62 -23.37 5.19
N SER A 136 -13.02 -22.16 4.81
CA SER A 136 -14.09 -21.98 3.82
C SER A 136 -13.59 -22.05 2.37
N ARG A 137 -12.30 -21.80 2.10
CA ARG A 137 -11.74 -21.62 0.73
C ARG A 137 -12.46 -20.57 -0.14
N ASN A 138 -13.42 -19.83 0.43
CA ASN A 138 -14.21 -18.81 -0.22
C ASN A 138 -13.68 -17.43 0.16
N VAL A 139 -13.13 -16.72 -0.83
CA VAL A 139 -12.52 -15.41 -0.64
C VAL A 139 -13.55 -14.40 -0.10
N GLY A 140 -14.79 -14.43 -0.58
CA GLY A 140 -15.85 -13.52 -0.12
C GLY A 140 -16.16 -13.65 1.37
N LEU A 141 -16.28 -14.90 1.86
CA LEU A 141 -16.53 -15.17 3.28
C LEU A 141 -15.35 -14.73 4.15
N SER A 142 -14.10 -14.93 3.70
CA SER A 142 -12.94 -14.47 4.45
C SER A 142 -12.89 -12.96 4.62
N ILE A 143 -13.28 -12.20 3.59
CA ILE A 143 -13.32 -10.73 3.64
C ILE A 143 -14.42 -10.30 4.61
N ALA A 144 -15.63 -10.87 4.48
CA ALA A 144 -16.74 -10.56 5.36
C ALA A 144 -16.41 -10.86 6.83
N ALA A 145 -15.87 -12.05 7.12
CA ALA A 145 -15.47 -12.44 8.48
C ALA A 145 -14.39 -11.52 9.06
N GLY A 146 -13.43 -11.11 8.25
CA GLY A 146 -12.41 -10.14 8.66
C GLY A 146 -12.97 -8.79 9.03
N VAL A 147 -13.79 -8.22 8.15
CA VAL A 147 -14.45 -6.93 8.41
C VAL A 147 -15.30 -7.03 9.67
N VAL A 148 -16.15 -8.05 9.78
CA VAL A 148 -16.99 -8.26 10.97
C VAL A 148 -16.16 -8.41 12.25
N SER A 149 -15.04 -9.12 12.21
CA SER A 149 -14.16 -9.28 13.37
C SER A 149 -13.53 -7.96 13.82
N LEU A 150 -13.09 -7.11 12.89
CA LEU A 150 -12.55 -5.79 13.21
C LEU A 150 -13.64 -4.88 13.77
N PHE A 151 -14.83 -4.90 13.18
CA PHE A 151 -15.99 -4.17 13.71
C PHE A 151 -16.38 -4.63 15.13
N ALA A 152 -16.26 -5.91 15.43
CA ALA A 152 -16.53 -6.44 16.76
C ALA A 152 -15.46 -6.03 17.79
N ILE A 153 -14.21 -5.86 17.36
CA ILE A 153 -13.08 -5.48 18.22
C ILE A 153 -13.07 -3.96 18.49
N ASP A 154 -13.17 -3.15 17.44
CA ASP A 154 -13.07 -1.68 17.54
C ASP A 154 -14.41 -1.00 17.83
N GLY A 155 -15.51 -1.72 17.61
CA GLY A 155 -16.86 -1.16 17.63
C GLY A 155 -17.12 -0.22 16.45
N ILE A 156 -18.40 -0.02 16.11
CA ILE A 156 -18.83 0.88 15.03
C ILE A 156 -18.31 2.32 15.23
N SER A 157 -18.14 2.75 16.48
CA SER A 157 -17.64 4.08 16.85
C SER A 157 -16.13 4.28 16.62
N GLY A 158 -15.32 3.21 16.65
CA GLY A 158 -13.88 3.29 16.44
C GLY A 158 -13.48 3.33 14.96
N PHE A 159 -14.33 2.83 14.05
CA PHE A 159 -14.04 2.79 12.61
C PHE A 159 -14.25 4.13 11.89
N PHE A 160 -15.15 4.98 12.40
CA PHE A 160 -15.52 6.27 11.78
C PHE A 160 -14.81 7.49 12.40
N ASN A 161 -14.04 7.32 13.47
CA ASN A 161 -13.30 8.39 14.15
C ASN A 161 -11.84 8.40 13.72
#